data_AF-A0AA36FSI8-F1
#
_entry.id   AF-A0AA36FSI8-F1
#
_cell.length_a   1.000
_cell.length_b   1.000
_cell.length_c   1.000
_cell.angle_alpha   90.00
_cell.angle_beta   90.00
_cell.angle_gamma   90.00
#
_symmetry.space_group_name_H-M   'P 1'
#
loop_
_entity.id
_entity.type
_entity.pdbx_description
1 polymer ?
#
loop_
_entity_poly.entity_id
_entity_poly.type
_entity_poly.pdbx_seq_one_letter_code
_entity_poly.pdbx_strand_id
1 'polypeptide(L)'
;MFGFAAIPAGIQFVVFFCMPESPRWLYEHGRIEDAKSVLDKIYNGDKAWIEYEVAELTLAAERGRTVPQETGMALLWRIFTTAHVRKALLVGCVLQGFQQLSGINTIMYYTGKIIQSAGVSSKHATIWISAAISAVNFLCTFLPLYMVDRCGRRVLLIASVLGVGATLLAMGGAFLAINRESDLVINNYTASPVNHIAHCKAYSNCDYCVTDERCGFCKAKAADAGYCVPFSMDTDDRSLTGPCINGTEHGRGQAYQWSPSFCRSGLTMLPIGLMILYLGFFSIGFAPLPWVLNAEFYPLWARSTCVAMATAANWAFNLLISLTFLSLSQALTKYGTFWLYGGVTAIALIFVVIAVPETKNCSIEEVERLFMSEEERLKQNRSIGYQKRSQSVDVVF
;
A
#
# COMPACT_ATOMS: atom_id res chain seq x y z
N MET A 1 -4.91 -9.67 -20.94
CA MET A 1 -4.24 -9.00 -19.81
C MET A 1 -2.99 -9.75 -19.36
N PHE A 2 -3.07 -11.03 -18.95
CA PHE A 2 -1.88 -11.80 -18.52
C PHE A 2 -0.80 -11.97 -19.60
N GLY A 3 -1.17 -12.17 -20.86
CA GLY A 3 -0.19 -12.27 -21.96
C GLY A 3 0.62 -10.98 -22.19
N PHE A 4 0.07 -9.81 -21.87
CA PHE A 4 0.81 -8.53 -21.96
C PHE A 4 1.84 -8.41 -20.83
N ALA A 5 1.56 -8.97 -19.64
CA ALA A 5 2.52 -9.00 -18.53
C ALA A 5 3.76 -9.87 -18.83
N ALA A 6 3.66 -10.81 -19.77
CA ALA A 6 4.80 -11.62 -20.21
C ALA A 6 5.84 -10.79 -21.00
N ILE A 7 5.45 -9.65 -21.60
CA ILE A 7 6.36 -8.80 -22.38
C ILE A 7 7.47 -8.21 -21.51
N PRO A 8 7.19 -7.43 -20.43
CA PRO A 8 8.24 -6.90 -19.57
C PRO A 8 9.02 -8.02 -18.85
N ALA A 9 8.38 -9.13 -18.49
CA ALA A 9 9.06 -10.27 -17.89
C ALA A 9 10.05 -10.93 -18.87
N GLY A 10 9.69 -11.07 -20.14
CA GLY A 10 10.57 -11.56 -21.20
C GLY A 10 11.74 -10.63 -21.45
N ILE A 11 11.49 -9.31 -21.48
CA ILE A 11 12.56 -8.29 -21.59
C ILE A 11 13.51 -8.42 -20.39
N GLN A 12 12.98 -8.47 -19.17
CA GLN A 12 13.78 -8.61 -17.95
C GLN A 12 14.62 -9.90 -17.96
N PHE A 13 14.05 -11.01 -18.41
CA PHE A 13 14.75 -12.29 -18.55
C PHE A 13 15.92 -12.21 -19.53
N VAL A 14 15.73 -11.57 -20.69
CA VAL A 14 16.81 -11.36 -21.67
C VAL A 14 17.90 -10.44 -21.10
N VAL A 15 17.51 -9.36 -20.42
CA VAL A 15 18.45 -8.40 -19.79
C VAL A 15 19.31 -9.06 -18.71
N PHE A 16 18.80 -10.06 -17.97
CA PHE A 16 19.59 -10.78 -16.97
C PHE A 16 20.80 -11.51 -17.55
N PHE A 17 20.75 -11.97 -18.82
CA PHE A 17 21.94 -12.55 -19.47
C PHE A 17 23.01 -11.50 -19.80
N CYS A 18 22.63 -10.22 -19.90
CA CYS A 18 23.53 -9.12 -20.21
C CYS A 18 24.06 -8.39 -18.96
N MET A 19 23.43 -8.58 -17.79
CA MET A 19 23.87 -7.91 -16.56
C MET A 19 25.11 -8.60 -15.97
N PRO A 20 26.16 -7.83 -15.61
CA PRO A 20 27.29 -8.39 -14.90
C PRO A 20 26.88 -8.79 -13.48
N GLU A 21 27.58 -9.78 -12.94
CA GLU A 21 27.41 -10.21 -11.55
C GLU A 21 27.78 -9.06 -10.58
N SER A 22 27.19 -9.06 -9.39
CA SER A 22 27.46 -8.02 -8.38
C SER A 22 28.95 -7.97 -8.00
N PRO A 23 29.61 -6.80 -8.01
CA PRO A 23 31.01 -6.66 -7.59
C PRO A 23 31.28 -7.18 -6.18
N ARG A 24 30.30 -7.01 -5.27
CA ARG A 24 30.34 -7.54 -3.89
C ARG A 24 30.46 -9.05 -3.87
N TRP A 25 29.60 -9.73 -4.64
CA TRP A 25 29.59 -11.18 -4.71
C TRP A 25 30.87 -11.74 -5.33
N LEU A 26 31.36 -11.10 -6.41
CA LEU A 26 32.62 -11.47 -7.07
C LEU A 26 33.81 -11.36 -6.09
N TYR A 27 33.86 -10.29 -5.31
CA TYR A 27 34.90 -10.08 -4.31
C TYR A 27 34.86 -11.13 -3.19
N GLU A 28 33.67 -11.44 -2.64
CA GLU A 28 33.48 -12.48 -1.61
C GLU A 28 33.93 -13.87 -2.09
N HIS A 29 33.76 -14.18 -3.38
CA HIS A 29 34.19 -15.44 -4.00
C HIS A 29 35.65 -15.42 -4.48
N GLY A 30 36.43 -14.40 -4.11
CA GLY A 30 37.86 -14.30 -4.43
C GLY A 30 38.16 -13.85 -5.88
N ARG A 31 37.15 -13.46 -6.66
CA ARG A 31 37.30 -12.98 -8.05
C ARG A 31 37.52 -11.47 -8.10
N ILE A 32 38.61 -11.01 -7.48
CA ILE A 32 38.89 -9.58 -7.27
C ILE A 32 39.08 -8.82 -8.59
N GLU A 33 39.79 -9.40 -9.56
CA GLU A 33 40.03 -8.74 -10.85
C GLU A 33 38.73 -8.58 -11.68
N ASP A 34 37.84 -9.57 -11.62
CA ASP A 34 36.52 -9.47 -12.25
C ASP A 34 35.68 -8.38 -11.56
N ALA A 35 35.70 -8.32 -10.23
CA ALA A 35 35.00 -7.27 -9.48
C ALA A 35 35.49 -5.87 -9.88
N LYS A 36 36.82 -5.67 -9.98
CA LYS A 36 37.41 -4.41 -10.47
C LYS A 36 36.96 -4.09 -11.90
N SER A 37 36.93 -5.09 -12.79
CA SER A 37 36.48 -4.87 -14.18
C SER A 37 35.01 -4.42 -14.28
N VAL A 38 34.15 -4.89 -13.38
CA VAL A 38 32.75 -4.47 -13.31
C VAL A 38 32.65 -3.06 -12.72
N LEU A 39 33.42 -2.75 -11.68
CA LEU A 39 33.49 -1.39 -11.11
C LEU A 39 34.02 -0.37 -12.13
N ASP A 40 35.02 -0.75 -12.92
CA ASP A 40 35.57 0.06 -14.01
C ASP A 40 34.51 0.46 -15.03
N LYS A 41 33.62 -0.48 -15.39
CA LYS A 41 32.47 -0.22 -16.27
C LYS A 41 31.40 0.65 -15.61
N ILE A 42 31.15 0.52 -14.31
CA ILE A 42 30.14 1.29 -13.58
C ILE A 42 30.57 2.75 -13.42
N TYR A 43 31.82 2.97 -13.02
CA TYR A 43 32.38 4.29 -12.76
C TYR A 43 33.07 4.93 -13.99
N ASN A 44 32.91 4.34 -15.18
CA ASN A 44 33.52 4.79 -16.45
C ASN A 44 35.04 5.06 -16.33
N GLY A 45 35.76 4.19 -15.61
CA GLY A 45 37.22 4.29 -15.46
C GLY A 45 37.72 5.32 -14.44
N ASP A 46 36.87 5.87 -13.59
CA ASP A 46 37.32 6.74 -12.50
C ASP A 46 38.07 5.93 -11.41
N LYS A 47 39.40 5.95 -11.53
CA LYS A 47 40.30 5.18 -10.65
C LYS A 47 40.14 5.51 -9.17
N ALA A 48 39.84 6.77 -8.83
CA ALA A 48 39.70 7.18 -7.44
C ALA A 48 38.47 6.55 -6.78
N TRP A 49 37.34 6.51 -7.51
CA TRP A 49 36.12 5.85 -7.03
C TRP A 49 36.25 4.33 -7.01
N ILE A 50 36.92 3.74 -8.00
CA ILE A 50 37.14 2.29 -8.04
C ILE A 50 38.00 1.84 -6.85
N GLU A 51 39.10 2.54 -6.57
CA GLU A 51 39.95 2.24 -5.42
C GLU A 51 39.20 2.41 -4.09
N TYR A 52 38.38 3.46 -3.97
CA TYR A 52 37.51 3.67 -2.82
C TYR A 52 36.52 2.51 -2.61
N GLU A 53 35.80 2.11 -3.65
CA GLU A 53 34.80 1.02 -3.55
C GLU A 53 35.48 -0.33 -3.26
N VAL A 54 36.63 -0.63 -3.87
CA VAL A 54 37.39 -1.85 -3.57
C VAL A 54 37.88 -1.86 -2.11
N ALA A 55 38.29 -0.71 -1.57
CA ALA A 55 38.67 -0.60 -0.16
C ALA A 55 37.46 -0.88 0.77
N GLU A 56 36.28 -0.33 0.46
CA GLU A 56 35.02 -0.64 1.16
C GLU A 56 34.69 -2.15 1.11
N LEU A 57 34.81 -2.79 -0.05
CA LEU A 57 34.57 -4.22 -0.21
C LEU A 57 35.55 -5.07 0.63
N THR A 58 36.81 -4.65 0.70
CA THR A 58 37.84 -5.32 1.51
C THR A 58 37.48 -5.27 2.99
N LEU A 59 37.13 -4.09 3.48
CA LEU A 59 36.71 -3.88 4.88
C LEU A 59 35.46 -4.70 5.21
N ALA A 60 34.50 -4.76 4.29
CA ALA A 60 33.28 -5.57 4.46
C ALA A 60 33.60 -7.08 4.49
N ALA A 61 34.49 -7.56 3.63
CA ALA A 61 34.91 -8.97 3.58
C ALA A 61 35.70 -9.39 4.82
N GLU A 62 36.56 -8.51 5.37
CA GLU A 62 37.28 -8.75 6.63
C GLU A 62 36.34 -8.83 7.83
N ARG A 63 35.33 -7.94 7.90
CA ARG A 63 34.25 -8.03 8.90
C ARG A 63 33.43 -9.31 8.72
N GLY A 64 33.21 -9.76 7.49
CA GLY A 64 32.50 -11.00 7.17
C GLY A 64 33.28 -12.27 7.54
N ARG A 65 34.61 -12.30 7.34
CA ARG A 65 35.46 -13.46 7.66
C ARG A 65 35.61 -13.74 9.15
N THR A 66 35.51 -12.71 9.98
CA THR A 66 35.67 -12.84 11.44
C THR A 66 34.41 -13.32 12.15
N VAL A 67 33.25 -13.27 11.49
CA VAL A 67 31.96 -13.70 12.04
C VAL A 67 31.45 -14.86 11.20
N PRO A 68 31.29 -16.08 11.76
CA PRO A 68 30.68 -17.19 11.02
C PRO A 68 29.33 -16.76 10.43
N GLN A 69 29.18 -16.89 9.11
CA GLN A 69 27.95 -16.56 8.41
C GLN A 69 26.92 -17.63 8.75
N GLU A 70 26.17 -17.42 9.83
CA GLU A 70 25.06 -18.29 10.20
C GLU A 70 24.00 -18.22 9.09
N THR A 71 23.64 -19.37 8.53
CA THR A 71 22.62 -19.49 7.49
C THR A 71 21.39 -20.23 8.00
N GLY A 72 20.21 -19.88 7.47
CA GLY A 72 18.95 -20.57 7.74
C GLY A 72 18.42 -20.34 9.16
N MET A 73 18.10 -21.43 9.87
CA MET A 73 17.42 -21.37 11.17
C MET A 73 18.28 -20.72 12.27
N ALA A 74 19.60 -20.90 12.24
CA ALA A 74 20.52 -20.26 13.19
C ALA A 74 20.46 -18.73 13.09
N LEU A 75 20.43 -18.20 11.86
CA LEU A 75 20.27 -16.77 11.61
C LEU A 75 18.94 -16.23 12.13
N LEU A 76 17.84 -16.95 11.86
CA LEU A 76 16.52 -16.59 12.38
C LEU A 76 16.53 -16.55 13.92
N TRP A 77 17.09 -17.58 14.55
CA TRP A 77 17.22 -17.64 16.01
C TRP A 77 18.03 -16.45 16.56
N ARG A 78 19.15 -16.10 15.91
CA ARG A 78 19.96 -14.94 16.26
C ARG A 78 19.19 -13.62 16.09
N ILE A 79 18.42 -13.47 15.01
CA ILE A 79 17.57 -12.29 14.77
C ILE A 79 16.55 -12.12 15.90
N PHE A 80 15.87 -13.18 16.31
CA PHE A 80 14.86 -13.13 17.38
C PHE A 80 15.46 -13.01 18.79
N THR A 81 16.69 -13.48 18.99
CA THR A 81 17.41 -13.37 20.26
C THR A 81 18.03 -11.99 20.44
N THR A 82 18.46 -11.35 19.36
CA THR A 82 19.11 -10.03 19.40
C THR A 82 18.06 -8.93 19.57
N ALA A 83 18.05 -8.28 20.74
CA ALA A 83 16.95 -7.40 21.15
C ALA A 83 16.73 -6.19 20.21
N HIS A 84 17.78 -5.48 19.82
CA HIS A 84 17.67 -4.31 18.93
C HIS A 84 17.24 -4.70 17.50
N VAL A 85 17.72 -5.83 16.96
CA VAL A 85 17.27 -6.32 15.64
C VAL A 85 15.82 -6.76 15.67
N ARG A 86 15.39 -7.46 16.73
CA ARG A 86 13.98 -7.84 16.89
C ARG A 86 13.07 -6.61 16.98
N LYS A 87 13.48 -5.55 17.67
CA LYS A 87 12.74 -4.28 17.73
C LYS A 87 12.64 -3.63 16.34
N ALA A 88 13.76 -3.51 15.63
CA ALA A 88 13.79 -2.98 14.27
C ALA A 88 12.89 -3.80 13.32
N LEU A 89 12.94 -5.13 13.42
CA LEU A 89 12.10 -6.04 12.64
C LEU A 89 10.62 -5.85 12.93
N LEU A 90 10.25 -5.77 14.21
CA LEU A 90 8.87 -5.51 14.62
C LEU A 90 8.38 -4.16 14.05
N VAL A 91 9.21 -3.11 14.15
CA VAL A 91 8.86 -1.79 13.62
C VAL A 91 8.67 -1.84 12.10
N GLY A 92 9.58 -2.50 11.38
CA GLY A 92 9.50 -2.68 9.93
C GLY A 92 8.26 -3.46 9.47
N CYS A 93 7.97 -4.60 10.11
CA CYS A 93 6.79 -5.42 9.81
C CYS A 93 5.47 -4.70 10.13
N VAL A 94 5.39 -4.01 11.28
CA VAL A 94 4.20 -3.25 11.66
C VAL A 94 3.99 -2.07 10.73
N LEU A 95 5.06 -1.38 10.31
CA LEU A 95 4.98 -0.30 9.34
C LEU A 95 4.44 -0.78 7.98
N GLN A 96 4.91 -1.95 7.51
CA GLN A 96 4.38 -2.59 6.30
C GLN A 96 2.89 -3.00 6.46
N GLY A 97 2.51 -3.50 7.62
CA GLY A 97 1.12 -3.81 7.93
C GLY A 97 0.23 -2.57 7.89
N PHE A 98 0.64 -1.46 8.52
CA PHE A 98 -0.12 -0.22 8.50
C PHE A 98 -0.24 0.39 7.10
N GLN A 99 0.80 0.28 6.27
CA GLN A 99 0.73 0.69 4.87
C GLN A 99 -0.44 -0.01 4.16
N GLN A 100 -0.56 -1.32 4.33
CA GLN A 100 -1.65 -2.09 3.71
C GLN A 100 -3.00 -1.79 4.35
N LEU A 101 -3.07 -1.74 5.69
CA LEU A 101 -4.28 -1.47 6.47
C LEU A 101 -4.91 -0.10 6.23
N SER A 102 -4.16 0.84 5.65
CA SER A 102 -4.69 2.10 5.14
C SER A 102 -5.60 1.95 3.90
N GLY A 103 -5.69 0.73 3.34
CA GLY A 103 -6.63 0.38 2.28
C GLY A 103 -6.16 0.72 0.86
N ILE A 104 -4.88 1.01 0.62
CA ILE A 104 -4.40 1.44 -0.70
C ILE A 104 -4.72 0.44 -1.82
N ASN A 105 -4.37 -0.83 -1.63
CA ASN A 105 -4.55 -1.85 -2.67
C ASN A 105 -6.05 -2.13 -2.90
N THR A 106 -6.84 -2.08 -1.85
CA THR A 106 -8.30 -2.13 -1.92
C THR A 106 -8.87 -0.98 -2.74
N ILE A 107 -8.49 0.26 -2.43
CA ILE A 107 -8.94 1.43 -3.17
C ILE A 107 -8.54 1.28 -4.64
N MET A 108 -7.32 0.82 -4.93
CA MET A 108 -6.84 0.60 -6.30
C MET A 108 -7.61 -0.51 -7.03
N TYR A 109 -7.84 -1.67 -6.41
CA TYR A 109 -8.55 -2.80 -7.04
C TYR A 109 -10.03 -2.48 -7.27
N TYR A 110 -10.65 -1.78 -6.33
CA TYR A 110 -12.07 -1.44 -6.36
C TYR A 110 -12.33 0.00 -6.82
N THR A 111 -11.33 0.71 -7.38
CA THR A 111 -11.45 2.11 -7.82
C THR A 111 -12.68 2.31 -8.72
N GLY A 112 -12.87 1.43 -9.72
CA GLY A 112 -14.03 1.50 -10.62
C GLY A 112 -15.36 1.35 -9.88
N LYS A 113 -15.45 0.43 -8.93
CA LYS A 113 -16.65 0.21 -8.09
C LYS A 113 -16.90 1.39 -7.15
N ILE A 114 -15.86 2.01 -6.60
CA ILE A 114 -15.95 3.21 -5.75
C ILE A 114 -16.46 4.40 -6.56
N ILE A 115 -15.92 4.62 -7.76
CA ILE A 115 -16.35 5.69 -8.68
C ILE A 115 -17.82 5.50 -9.10
N GLN A 116 -18.20 4.27 -9.45
CA GLN A 116 -19.60 3.96 -9.74
C GLN A 116 -20.46 4.23 -8.51
N SER A 117 -20.08 3.72 -7.34
CA SER A 117 -20.79 3.94 -6.08
C SER A 117 -20.98 5.41 -5.71
N ALA A 118 -20.10 6.31 -6.18
CA ALA A 118 -20.24 7.76 -5.99
C ALA A 118 -21.32 8.39 -6.89
N GLY A 119 -21.79 7.70 -7.93
CA GLY A 119 -22.87 8.16 -8.81
C GLY A 119 -22.52 8.22 -10.31
N VAL A 120 -21.34 7.78 -10.73
CA VAL A 120 -20.96 7.77 -12.16
C VAL A 120 -21.64 6.62 -12.88
N SER A 121 -22.58 6.94 -13.77
CA SER A 121 -23.40 5.96 -14.49
C SER A 121 -22.70 5.31 -15.69
N SER A 122 -21.79 6.02 -16.37
CA SER A 122 -21.16 5.54 -17.59
C SER A 122 -19.93 4.69 -17.28
N LYS A 123 -19.96 3.40 -17.68
CA LYS A 123 -18.80 2.48 -17.59
C LYS A 123 -17.56 3.05 -18.28
N HIS A 124 -17.72 3.71 -19.43
CA HIS A 124 -16.61 4.35 -20.14
C HIS A 124 -16.03 5.54 -19.37
N ALA A 125 -16.88 6.37 -18.76
CA ALA A 125 -16.41 7.48 -17.93
C ALA A 125 -15.66 6.96 -16.69
N THR A 126 -16.17 5.91 -16.05
CA THR A 126 -15.47 5.24 -14.93
C THR A 126 -14.05 4.83 -15.33
N ILE A 127 -13.87 4.17 -16.47
CA ILE A 127 -12.55 3.71 -16.94
C ILE A 127 -11.58 4.88 -17.12
N TRP A 128 -11.99 5.96 -17.79
CA TRP A 128 -11.13 7.12 -18.02
C TRP A 128 -10.83 7.89 -16.73
N ILE A 129 -11.79 7.99 -15.82
CA ILE A 129 -11.58 8.59 -14.49
C ILE A 129 -10.59 7.73 -13.69
N SER A 130 -10.72 6.40 -13.69
CA SER A 130 -9.74 5.50 -13.06
C SER A 130 -8.33 5.62 -13.66
N ALA A 131 -8.24 5.76 -14.99
CA ALA A 131 -6.97 5.97 -15.68
C ALA A 131 -6.32 7.29 -15.28
N ALA A 132 -7.09 8.39 -15.24
CA ALA A 132 -6.62 9.70 -14.79
C ALA A 132 -6.12 9.67 -13.34
N ILE A 133 -6.87 8.99 -12.45
CA ILE A 133 -6.49 8.82 -11.05
C ILE A 133 -5.16 8.06 -10.92
N SER A 134 -4.99 7.00 -11.70
CA SER A 134 -3.76 6.21 -11.73
C SER A 134 -2.58 7.03 -12.28
N ALA A 135 -2.81 7.88 -13.28
CA ALA A 135 -1.81 8.79 -13.82
C ALA A 135 -1.38 9.83 -12.79
N VAL A 136 -2.31 10.43 -12.04
CA VAL A 136 -1.97 11.36 -10.94
C VAL A 136 -1.16 10.64 -9.87
N ASN A 137 -1.57 9.44 -9.47
CA ASN A 137 -0.82 8.62 -8.52
C ASN A 137 0.63 8.40 -9.00
N PHE A 138 0.81 8.00 -10.26
CA PHE A 138 2.14 7.85 -10.88
C PHE A 138 2.94 9.16 -10.84
N LEU A 139 2.37 10.29 -11.24
CA LEU A 139 3.08 11.58 -11.23
C LEU A 139 3.47 12.01 -9.80
N CYS A 140 2.62 11.76 -8.81
CA CYS A 140 2.92 12.06 -7.41
C CYS A 140 4.08 11.22 -6.85
N THR A 141 4.41 10.05 -7.42
CA THR A 141 5.56 9.25 -6.96
C THR A 141 6.93 9.89 -7.23
N PHE A 142 7.03 10.86 -8.15
CA PHE A 142 8.26 11.61 -8.38
C PHE A 142 8.52 12.64 -7.27
N LEU A 143 7.50 13.09 -6.56
CA LEU A 143 7.64 14.09 -5.51
C LEU A 143 8.50 13.60 -4.31
N PRO A 144 8.29 12.37 -3.77
CA PRO A 144 9.17 11.80 -2.76
C PRO A 144 10.63 11.72 -3.20
N LEU A 145 10.91 11.38 -4.47
CA LEU A 145 12.28 11.28 -4.98
C LEU A 145 13.04 12.59 -4.80
N TYR A 146 12.35 13.73 -4.97
CA TYR A 146 12.93 15.05 -4.74
C TYR A 146 12.96 15.44 -3.25
N MET A 147 11.95 15.05 -2.48
CA MET A 147 11.75 15.51 -1.10
C MET A 147 12.46 14.67 -0.03
N VAL A 148 12.67 13.38 -0.26
CA VAL A 148 13.13 12.43 0.78
C VAL A 148 14.48 12.82 1.39
N ASP A 149 15.40 13.31 0.56
CA ASP A 149 16.71 13.75 1.03
C ASP A 149 16.71 15.18 1.60
N ARG A 150 15.70 15.98 1.27
CA ARG A 150 15.57 17.36 1.78
C ARG A 150 14.84 17.44 3.12
N CYS A 151 13.68 16.81 3.22
CA CYS A 151 12.80 16.92 4.39
C CYS A 151 13.09 15.86 5.47
N GLY A 152 13.76 14.77 5.13
CA GLY A 152 13.92 13.62 6.02
C GLY A 152 12.80 12.60 5.86
N ARG A 153 13.09 11.34 6.22
CA ARG A 153 12.19 10.21 5.98
C ARG A 153 11.02 10.25 6.98
N ARG A 154 11.29 10.54 8.25
CA ARG A 154 10.26 10.52 9.30
C ARG A 154 9.24 11.65 9.12
N VAL A 155 9.70 12.86 8.82
CA VAL A 155 8.82 14.02 8.61
C VAL A 155 7.88 13.79 7.41
N LEU A 156 8.43 13.28 6.30
CA LEU A 156 7.65 12.99 5.10
C LEU A 156 6.63 11.87 5.34
N LEU A 157 7.01 10.83 6.10
CA LEU A 157 6.11 9.75 6.49
C LEU A 157 4.97 10.25 7.37
N ILE A 158 5.26 11.06 8.40
CA ILE A 158 4.24 11.63 9.29
C ILE A 158 3.26 12.51 8.50
N ALA A 159 3.77 13.41 7.66
CA ALA A 159 2.93 14.29 6.84
C ALA A 159 2.02 13.48 5.89
N SER A 160 2.57 12.43 5.27
CA SER A 160 1.84 11.53 4.39
C SER A 160 0.75 10.76 5.14
N VAL A 161 1.07 10.09 6.26
CA VAL A 161 0.10 9.32 7.05
C VAL A 161 -1.01 10.22 7.61
N LEU A 162 -0.69 11.45 8.02
CA LEU A 162 -1.67 12.44 8.44
C LEU A 162 -2.65 12.80 7.30
N GLY A 163 -2.11 13.09 6.10
CA GLY A 163 -2.93 13.40 4.92
C GLY A 163 -3.80 12.23 4.47
N VAL A 164 -3.27 11.00 4.50
CA VAL A 164 -4.00 9.76 4.23
C VAL A 164 -5.14 9.57 5.24
N GLY A 165 -4.87 9.73 6.54
CA GLY A 165 -5.91 9.62 7.58
C GLY A 165 -7.01 10.66 7.42
N ALA A 166 -6.64 11.93 7.19
CA ALA A 166 -7.60 13.02 7.01
C ALA A 166 -8.49 12.81 5.77
N THR A 167 -7.91 12.36 4.66
CA THR A 167 -8.65 12.09 3.42
C THR A 167 -9.57 10.87 3.55
N LEU A 168 -9.16 9.80 4.24
CA LEU A 168 -10.04 8.65 4.52
C LEU A 168 -11.24 9.04 5.38
N LEU A 169 -11.04 9.85 6.42
CA LEU A 169 -12.13 10.36 7.26
C LEU A 169 -13.09 11.24 6.45
N ALA A 170 -12.55 12.10 5.57
CA ALA A 170 -13.32 12.93 4.66
C ALA A 170 -14.10 12.09 3.63
N MET A 171 -13.51 11.02 3.08
CA MET A 171 -14.21 10.10 2.17
C MET A 171 -15.39 9.42 2.87
N GLY A 172 -15.22 8.96 4.11
CA GLY A 172 -16.33 8.42 4.90
C GLY A 172 -17.43 9.47 5.11
N GLY A 173 -17.07 10.72 5.40
CA GLY A 173 -18.01 11.84 5.48
C GLY A 173 -18.75 12.10 4.16
N ALA A 174 -18.06 12.04 3.02
CA ALA A 174 -18.66 12.21 1.70
C ALA A 174 -19.67 11.11 1.37
N PHE A 175 -19.34 9.84 1.65
CA PHE A 175 -20.28 8.72 1.46
C PHE A 175 -21.46 8.77 2.43
N LEU A 176 -21.27 9.27 3.65
CA LEU A 176 -22.38 9.52 4.57
C LEU A 176 -23.32 10.62 4.05
N ALA A 177 -22.77 11.69 3.48
CA ALA A 177 -23.56 12.74 2.86
C ALA A 177 -24.35 12.22 1.65
N ILE A 178 -23.75 11.39 0.81
CA ILE A 178 -24.43 10.68 -0.30
C ILE A 178 -25.55 9.79 0.23
N ASN A 179 -25.31 9.03 1.31
CA ASN A 179 -26.32 8.16 1.91
C ASN A 179 -27.54 8.96 2.42
N ARG A 180 -27.31 10.17 2.97
CA ARG A 180 -28.40 11.05 3.45
C ARG A 180 -29.18 11.74 2.34
N GLU A 181 -28.54 12.05 1.21
CA GLU A 181 -29.19 12.65 0.03
C GLU A 181 -29.92 11.59 -0.83
N SER A 182 -29.63 10.30 -0.60
CA SER A 182 -30.15 9.21 -1.43
C SER A 182 -31.67 9.05 -1.36
N ASP A 183 -32.27 8.80 -2.52
CA ASP A 183 -33.71 8.57 -2.67
C ASP A 183 -34.22 7.43 -1.76
N LEU A 184 -35.46 7.58 -1.27
CA LEU A 184 -36.10 6.59 -0.41
C LEU A 184 -36.65 5.38 -1.20
N VAL A 185 -36.68 4.22 -0.53
CA VAL A 185 -37.25 2.98 -1.08
C VAL A 185 -38.74 2.90 -0.78
N ILE A 186 -39.52 2.57 -1.80
CA ILE A 186 -40.96 2.28 -1.72
C ILE A 186 -41.14 0.78 -1.47
N ASN A 187 -41.69 0.42 -0.30
CA ASN A 187 -41.89 -0.99 0.09
C ASN A 187 -43.25 -1.58 -0.33
N ASN A 188 -44.22 -0.72 -0.69
CA ASN A 188 -45.57 -1.12 -1.05
C ASN A 188 -45.70 -1.45 -2.54
N TYR A 189 -45.09 -2.56 -2.97
CA TYR A 189 -45.30 -3.08 -4.32
C TYR A 189 -45.47 -4.60 -4.34
N THR A 190 -46.43 -5.04 -5.15
CA THR A 190 -46.65 -6.44 -5.51
C THR A 190 -45.63 -6.82 -6.58
N ALA A 191 -44.76 -7.77 -6.25
CA ALA A 191 -43.78 -8.32 -7.17
C ALA A 191 -43.93 -9.84 -7.19
N SER A 192 -43.61 -10.45 -8.33
CA SER A 192 -43.55 -11.91 -8.45
C SER A 192 -42.64 -12.47 -7.35
N PRO A 193 -43.01 -13.61 -6.73
CA PRO A 193 -42.19 -14.23 -5.70
C PRO A 193 -40.90 -14.74 -6.35
N VAL A 194 -39.83 -13.97 -6.17
CA VAL A 194 -38.47 -14.33 -6.56
C VAL A 194 -37.65 -14.50 -5.28
N ASN A 195 -36.75 -15.49 -5.28
CA ASN A 195 -35.79 -15.67 -4.18
C ASN A 195 -35.06 -14.34 -3.91
N HIS A 196 -34.83 -14.02 -2.63
CA HIS A 196 -34.15 -12.82 -2.15
C HIS A 196 -34.91 -11.48 -2.26
N ILE A 197 -36.18 -11.43 -2.69
CA ILE A 197 -36.93 -10.16 -2.73
C ILE A 197 -37.14 -9.53 -1.34
N ALA A 198 -37.37 -10.36 -0.31
CA ALA A 198 -37.52 -9.90 1.06
C ALA A 198 -36.24 -9.24 1.61
N HIS A 199 -35.07 -9.67 1.11
CA HIS A 199 -33.78 -9.11 1.48
C HIS A 199 -33.62 -7.69 0.94
N CYS A 200 -33.88 -7.49 -0.36
CA CYS A 200 -33.78 -6.16 -0.96
C CYS A 200 -34.85 -5.18 -0.42
N LYS A 201 -36.04 -5.66 -0.05
CA LYS A 201 -37.10 -4.85 0.56
C LYS A 201 -36.76 -4.36 1.98
N ALA A 202 -35.75 -4.92 2.64
CA ALA A 202 -35.35 -4.50 3.98
C ALA A 202 -34.63 -3.15 4.00
N TYR A 203 -34.11 -2.69 2.85
CA TYR A 203 -33.36 -1.44 2.76
C TYR A 203 -34.25 -0.21 2.66
N SER A 204 -33.84 0.87 3.33
CA SER A 204 -34.62 2.10 3.44
C SER A 204 -34.35 3.13 2.33
N ASN A 205 -33.15 3.12 1.74
CA ASN A 205 -32.74 4.08 0.73
C ASN A 205 -31.95 3.43 -0.42
N CYS A 206 -31.72 4.20 -1.49
CA CYS A 206 -30.98 3.76 -2.66
C CYS A 206 -29.56 3.30 -2.30
N ASP A 207 -28.82 4.05 -1.48
CA ASP A 207 -27.41 3.74 -1.21
C ASP A 207 -27.22 2.41 -0.46
N TYR A 208 -28.06 2.12 0.54
CA TYR A 208 -28.07 0.81 1.19
C TYR A 208 -28.46 -0.30 0.22
N CYS A 209 -29.46 -0.05 -0.64
CA CYS A 209 -29.90 -1.00 -1.65
C CYS A 209 -28.78 -1.40 -2.62
N VAL A 210 -28.04 -0.43 -3.18
CA VAL A 210 -26.99 -0.69 -4.18
C VAL A 210 -25.64 -1.06 -3.57
N THR A 211 -25.52 -1.05 -2.24
CA THR A 211 -24.32 -1.56 -1.53
C THR A 211 -24.30 -3.08 -1.52
N ASP A 212 -25.47 -3.73 -1.56
CA ASP A 212 -25.56 -5.17 -1.70
C ASP A 212 -25.45 -5.60 -3.17
N GLU A 213 -24.60 -6.59 -3.46
CA GLU A 213 -24.35 -7.05 -4.83
C GLU A 213 -25.55 -7.78 -5.46
N ARG A 214 -26.56 -8.17 -4.66
CA ARG A 214 -27.74 -8.90 -5.12
C ARG A 214 -28.95 -8.00 -5.33
N CYS A 215 -28.85 -6.73 -5.01
CA CYS A 215 -29.93 -5.77 -5.10
C CYS A 215 -29.56 -4.60 -6.03
N GLY A 216 -30.57 -3.97 -6.62
CA GLY A 216 -30.40 -2.79 -7.46
C GLY A 216 -31.60 -1.86 -7.32
N PHE A 217 -31.40 -0.60 -7.69
CA PHE A 217 -32.40 0.45 -7.48
C PHE A 217 -33.07 0.85 -8.81
N CYS A 218 -34.41 0.87 -8.81
CA CYS A 218 -35.23 1.20 -9.96
C CYS A 218 -36.10 2.43 -9.65
N LYS A 219 -35.90 3.54 -10.36
CA LYS A 219 -36.59 4.82 -10.10
C LYS A 219 -37.32 5.32 -11.34
N ALA A 220 -38.53 5.84 -11.18
CA ALA A 220 -39.19 6.59 -12.25
C ALA A 220 -38.54 7.97 -12.40
N LYS A 221 -38.23 8.43 -13.62
CA LYS A 221 -37.49 9.69 -13.85
C LYS A 221 -38.09 10.93 -13.18
N ALA A 222 -39.40 10.93 -12.92
CA ALA A 222 -40.14 12.06 -12.34
C ALA A 222 -40.50 11.88 -10.85
N ALA A 223 -40.08 10.78 -10.21
CA ALA A 223 -40.39 10.50 -8.81
C ALA A 223 -39.19 10.82 -7.90
N ASP A 224 -39.42 11.07 -6.61
CA ASP A 224 -38.36 11.25 -5.59
C ASP A 224 -38.08 9.96 -4.80
N ALA A 225 -38.75 8.86 -5.14
CA ALA A 225 -38.60 7.56 -4.50
C ALA A 225 -38.60 6.44 -5.56
N GLY A 226 -37.99 5.32 -5.23
CA GLY A 226 -37.81 4.18 -6.14
C GLY A 226 -37.97 2.83 -5.46
N TYR A 227 -37.75 1.76 -6.20
CA TYR A 227 -37.91 0.39 -5.72
C TYR A 227 -36.53 -0.27 -5.61
N CYS A 228 -36.24 -0.86 -4.46
CA CYS A 228 -35.10 -1.76 -4.30
C CYS A 228 -35.54 -3.19 -4.68
N VAL A 229 -34.93 -3.74 -5.73
CA VAL A 229 -35.33 -5.03 -6.31
C VAL A 229 -34.11 -5.91 -6.59
N PRO A 230 -34.26 -7.25 -6.59
CA PRO A 230 -33.18 -8.17 -6.92
C PRO A 230 -32.55 -7.93 -8.29
N PHE A 231 -31.23 -8.00 -8.32
CA PHE A 231 -30.37 -7.83 -9.49
C PHE A 231 -30.27 -9.14 -10.32
N SER A 232 -30.20 -9.04 -11.65
CA SER A 232 -30.03 -10.20 -12.55
C SER A 232 -28.55 -10.49 -12.78
N MET A 233 -28.08 -11.69 -12.43
CA MET A 233 -26.66 -12.07 -12.59
C MET A 233 -26.22 -12.26 -14.05
N ASP A 234 -27.16 -12.44 -15.00
CA ASP A 234 -26.84 -12.71 -16.41
C ASP A 234 -26.65 -11.43 -17.24
N THR A 235 -27.25 -10.31 -16.84
CA THR A 235 -27.16 -9.02 -17.57
C THR A 235 -27.30 -7.85 -16.61
N ASP A 236 -26.28 -6.98 -16.55
CA ASP A 236 -26.20 -5.81 -15.65
C ASP A 236 -27.34 -4.78 -15.82
N ASP A 237 -28.07 -4.84 -16.94
CA ASP A 237 -28.91 -3.73 -17.40
C ASP A 237 -30.39 -3.87 -17.01
N ARG A 238 -30.79 -4.91 -16.25
CA ARG A 238 -32.18 -5.13 -15.84
C ARG A 238 -32.35 -5.74 -14.46
N SER A 239 -33.52 -5.52 -13.87
CA SER A 239 -33.94 -6.19 -12.63
C SER A 239 -34.56 -7.56 -12.91
N LEU A 240 -34.54 -8.46 -11.92
CA LEU A 240 -35.26 -9.75 -12.02
C LEU A 240 -36.79 -9.60 -11.90
N THR A 241 -37.23 -8.51 -11.27
CA THR A 241 -38.66 -8.25 -11.00
C THR A 241 -38.89 -6.74 -10.85
N GLY A 242 -40.15 -6.32 -10.93
CA GLY A 242 -40.55 -4.91 -10.81
C GLY A 242 -40.46 -4.11 -12.12
N PRO A 243 -40.51 -2.77 -12.04
CA PRO A 243 -40.69 -1.90 -13.21
C PRO A 243 -39.51 -1.86 -14.18
N CYS A 244 -38.31 -2.25 -13.74
CA CYS A 244 -37.07 -2.24 -14.53
C CYS A 244 -36.70 -3.61 -15.14
N ILE A 245 -37.67 -4.51 -15.32
CA ILE A 245 -37.42 -5.87 -15.85
C ILE A 245 -36.94 -5.86 -17.33
N ASN A 246 -37.40 -4.87 -18.10
CA ASN A 246 -36.99 -4.63 -19.49
C ASN A 246 -35.87 -3.57 -19.57
N GLY A 247 -35.14 -3.33 -18.49
CA GLY A 247 -34.10 -2.30 -18.41
C GLY A 247 -34.65 -0.88 -18.36
N THR A 248 -33.96 0.07 -18.99
CA THR A 248 -34.27 1.51 -19.03
C THR A 248 -35.42 1.90 -19.99
N GLU A 249 -36.30 0.95 -20.34
CA GLU A 249 -37.37 1.15 -21.33
C GLU A 249 -38.78 1.23 -20.72
N HIS A 250 -39.64 2.03 -21.38
CA HIS A 250 -40.94 2.53 -20.92
C HIS A 250 -41.89 1.44 -20.37
N GLY A 251 -42.10 1.43 -19.05
CA GLY A 251 -43.22 0.75 -18.42
C GLY A 251 -44.41 1.70 -18.26
N ARG A 252 -45.53 1.44 -18.96
CA ARG A 252 -46.83 2.15 -18.77
C ARG A 252 -46.76 3.69 -18.87
N GLY A 253 -46.11 4.22 -19.91
CA GLY A 253 -46.09 5.68 -20.16
C GLY A 253 -45.18 6.50 -19.23
N GLN A 254 -44.40 5.85 -18.36
CA GLN A 254 -43.34 6.47 -17.57
C GLN A 254 -41.97 5.86 -17.90
N ALA A 255 -40.94 6.71 -18.01
CA ALA A 255 -39.57 6.27 -18.20
C ALA A 255 -38.94 5.89 -16.84
N TYR A 256 -38.63 4.61 -16.67
CA TYR A 256 -37.89 4.11 -15.52
C TYR A 256 -36.38 4.12 -15.80
N GLN A 257 -35.59 4.33 -14.74
CA GLN A 257 -34.15 4.30 -14.75
C GLN A 257 -33.65 3.21 -13.80
N TRP A 258 -32.88 2.27 -14.37
CA TRP A 258 -32.22 1.21 -13.64
C TRP A 258 -30.82 1.64 -13.22
N SER A 259 -30.50 1.46 -11.93
CA SER A 259 -29.21 1.79 -11.35
C SER A 259 -28.70 0.60 -10.51
N PRO A 260 -27.82 -0.24 -11.07
CA PRO A 260 -27.42 -1.50 -10.43
C PRO A 260 -26.38 -1.34 -9.31
N SER A 261 -25.57 -0.27 -9.33
CA SER A 261 -24.44 -0.12 -8.38
C SER A 261 -24.19 1.33 -7.95
N PHE A 262 -25.11 2.24 -8.27
CA PHE A 262 -24.92 3.67 -8.02
C PHE A 262 -26.23 4.38 -7.73
N CYS A 263 -26.16 5.48 -7.00
CA CYS A 263 -27.28 6.39 -6.78
C CYS A 263 -26.91 7.76 -7.33
N ARG A 264 -27.88 8.48 -7.87
CA ARG A 264 -27.65 9.83 -8.39
C ARG A 264 -27.58 10.79 -7.20
N SER A 265 -26.49 11.54 -7.08
CA SER A 265 -26.29 12.54 -6.03
C SER A 265 -25.60 13.76 -6.64
N GLY A 266 -25.85 14.95 -6.09
CA GLY A 266 -25.09 16.15 -6.45
C GLY A 266 -23.61 16.10 -6.02
N LEU A 267 -23.25 15.16 -5.16
CA LEU A 267 -21.94 15.05 -4.52
C LEU A 267 -20.97 14.08 -5.23
N THR A 268 -21.31 13.56 -6.41
CA THR A 268 -20.52 12.51 -7.09
C THR A 268 -19.03 12.85 -7.29
N MET A 269 -18.69 14.12 -7.52
CA MET A 269 -17.30 14.54 -7.72
C MET A 269 -16.48 14.59 -6.42
N LEU A 270 -17.14 14.71 -5.26
CA LEU A 270 -16.47 14.89 -3.97
C LEU A 270 -15.67 13.63 -3.56
N PRO A 271 -16.22 12.40 -3.52
CA PRO A 271 -15.43 11.21 -3.22
C PRO A 271 -14.30 10.96 -4.21
N ILE A 272 -14.50 11.29 -5.49
CA ILE A 272 -13.47 11.12 -6.53
C ILE A 272 -12.29 12.07 -6.30
N GLY A 273 -12.57 13.35 -6.03
CA GLY A 273 -11.54 14.34 -5.70
C GLY A 273 -10.77 13.98 -4.42
N LEU A 274 -11.49 13.51 -3.39
CA LEU A 274 -10.87 13.03 -2.15
C LEU A 274 -10.01 11.79 -2.36
N MET A 275 -10.40 10.88 -3.25
CA MET A 275 -9.62 9.70 -3.61
C MET A 275 -8.32 10.08 -4.34
N ILE A 276 -8.35 11.08 -5.22
CA ILE A 276 -7.13 11.63 -5.85
C ILE A 276 -6.21 12.21 -4.79
N LEU A 277 -6.75 12.99 -3.85
CA LEU A 277 -5.99 13.61 -2.78
C LEU A 277 -5.38 12.56 -1.84
N TYR A 278 -6.14 11.50 -1.51
CA TYR A 278 -5.67 10.34 -0.77
C TYR A 278 -4.46 9.69 -1.45
N LEU A 279 -4.56 9.40 -2.76
CA LEU A 279 -3.47 8.78 -3.52
C LEU A 279 -2.25 9.70 -3.63
N GLY A 280 -2.47 11.01 -3.76
CA GLY A 280 -1.41 12.00 -3.71
C GLY A 280 -0.65 11.95 -2.39
N PHE A 281 -1.35 12.07 -1.25
CA PHE A 281 -0.71 11.97 0.06
C PHE A 281 -0.04 10.62 0.29
N PHE A 282 -0.68 9.52 -0.11
CA PHE A 282 -0.11 8.18 0.00
C PHE A 282 1.20 8.05 -0.79
N SER A 283 1.21 8.52 -2.04
CA SER A 283 2.38 8.46 -2.92
C SER A 283 3.57 9.26 -2.39
N ILE A 284 3.33 10.39 -1.71
CA ILE A 284 4.37 11.30 -1.22
C ILE A 284 5.27 10.68 -0.14
N GLY A 285 4.78 9.72 0.64
CA GLY A 285 5.58 9.14 1.72
C GLY A 285 5.19 7.72 2.08
N PHE A 286 3.92 7.47 2.37
CA PHE A 286 3.48 6.18 2.90
C PHE A 286 3.66 5.04 1.88
N ALA A 287 3.73 5.33 0.59
CA ALA A 287 4.09 4.37 -0.45
C ALA A 287 5.59 3.99 -0.44
N PRO A 288 6.56 4.90 -0.67
CA PRO A 288 7.97 4.51 -0.79
C PRO A 288 8.67 4.30 0.55
N LEU A 289 8.34 5.07 1.59
CA LEU A 289 9.16 5.15 2.80
C LEU A 289 9.17 3.87 3.64
N PRO A 290 8.08 3.09 3.76
CA PRO A 290 8.14 1.78 4.41
C PRO A 290 9.19 0.87 3.76
N TRP A 291 9.35 0.89 2.44
CA TRP A 291 10.36 0.08 1.75
C TRP A 291 11.78 0.59 1.99
N VAL A 292 11.97 1.91 1.90
CA VAL A 292 13.28 2.55 2.15
C VAL A 292 13.74 2.32 3.59
N LEU A 293 12.87 2.59 4.56
CA LEU A 293 13.17 2.42 5.99
C LEU A 293 13.47 0.95 6.34
N ASN A 294 12.75 -0.02 5.75
CA ASN A 294 13.09 -1.43 5.96
C ASN A 294 14.47 -1.80 5.40
N ALA A 295 14.97 -1.13 4.35
CA ALA A 295 16.35 -1.35 3.88
C ALA A 295 17.39 -0.70 4.82
N GLU A 296 17.03 0.36 5.53
CA GLU A 296 17.91 1.15 6.41
C GLU A 296 17.94 0.65 7.87
N PHE A 297 16.84 0.08 8.39
CA PHE A 297 16.70 -0.33 9.80
C PHE A 297 17.62 -1.48 10.23
N TYR A 298 18.02 -2.33 9.29
CA TYR A 298 18.65 -3.60 9.61
C TYR A 298 20.16 -3.58 9.44
N PRO A 299 20.89 -4.21 10.38
CA PRO A 299 22.33 -4.40 10.23
C PRO A 299 22.63 -5.30 9.04
N LEU A 300 23.79 -5.13 8.43
CA LEU A 300 24.18 -5.81 7.18
C LEU A 300 24.02 -7.33 7.24
N TRP A 301 24.37 -7.96 8.36
CA TRP A 301 24.29 -9.41 8.54
C TRP A 301 22.86 -9.98 8.57
N ALA A 302 21.85 -9.17 8.93
CA ALA A 302 20.45 -9.59 9.02
C ALA A 302 19.56 -9.01 7.91
N ARG A 303 20.07 -8.04 7.15
CA ARG A 303 19.27 -7.14 6.30
C ARG A 303 18.37 -7.88 5.31
N SER A 304 18.94 -8.76 4.50
CA SER A 304 18.18 -9.47 3.45
C SER A 304 17.04 -10.31 4.04
N THR A 305 17.30 -11.00 5.13
CA THR A 305 16.30 -11.85 5.81
C THR A 305 15.20 -11.00 6.45
N CYS A 306 15.56 -9.92 7.16
CA CYS A 306 14.58 -9.03 7.76
C CYS A 306 13.72 -8.29 6.72
N VAL A 307 14.30 -7.82 5.60
CA VAL A 307 13.55 -7.23 4.47
C VAL A 307 12.58 -8.26 3.88
N ALA A 308 13.00 -9.51 3.71
CA ALA A 308 12.12 -10.57 3.22
C ALA A 308 10.94 -10.83 4.20
N MET A 309 11.20 -10.86 5.51
CA MET A 309 10.16 -11.01 6.53
C MET A 309 9.17 -9.83 6.54
N ALA A 310 9.67 -8.59 6.44
CA ALA A 310 8.82 -7.40 6.35
C ALA A 310 7.99 -7.39 5.06
N THR A 311 8.55 -7.88 3.95
CA THR A 311 7.85 -8.06 2.68
C THR A 311 6.76 -9.13 2.79
N ALA A 312 7.03 -10.26 3.47
CA ALA A 312 6.04 -11.27 3.74
C ALA A 312 4.88 -10.72 4.60
N ALA A 313 5.19 -9.89 5.60
CA ALA A 313 4.17 -9.20 6.38
C ALA A 313 3.32 -8.28 5.50
N ASN A 314 3.94 -7.49 4.60
CA ASN A 314 3.23 -6.65 3.63
C ASN A 314 2.21 -7.47 2.82
N TRP A 315 2.64 -8.57 2.20
CA TRP A 315 1.75 -9.41 1.39
C TRP A 315 0.66 -10.13 2.22
N ALA A 316 0.96 -10.50 3.47
CA ALA A 316 -0.04 -11.09 4.36
C ALA A 316 -1.17 -10.09 4.70
N PHE A 317 -0.83 -8.85 5.04
CA PHE A 317 -1.85 -7.81 5.29
C PHE A 317 -2.57 -7.39 4.01
N ASN A 318 -1.87 -7.37 2.86
CA ASN A 318 -2.50 -7.13 1.57
C ASN A 318 -3.60 -8.17 1.27
N LEU A 319 -3.29 -9.46 1.45
CA LEU A 319 -4.24 -10.55 1.24
C LEU A 319 -5.44 -10.43 2.19
N LEU A 320 -5.18 -10.18 3.48
CA LEU A 320 -6.22 -10.03 4.50
C LEU A 320 -7.25 -8.98 4.11
N ILE A 321 -6.82 -7.80 3.68
CA ILE A 321 -7.72 -6.69 3.37
C ILE A 321 -8.43 -6.93 2.03
N SER A 322 -7.71 -7.44 1.03
CA SER A 322 -8.28 -7.71 -0.29
C SER A 322 -9.43 -8.72 -0.23
N LEU A 323 -9.33 -9.72 0.64
CA LEU A 323 -10.37 -10.73 0.86
C LEU A 323 -11.55 -10.23 1.72
N THR A 324 -11.31 -9.23 2.59
CA THR A 324 -12.32 -8.80 3.56
C THR A 324 -13.06 -7.52 3.16
N PHE A 325 -12.55 -6.72 2.22
CA PHE A 325 -13.10 -5.40 1.90
C PHE A 325 -14.59 -5.40 1.50
N LEU A 326 -14.99 -6.25 0.55
CA LEU A 326 -16.38 -6.29 0.09
C LEU A 326 -17.34 -6.67 1.22
N SER A 327 -17.00 -7.72 1.97
CA SER A 327 -17.74 -8.17 3.15
C SER A 327 -17.82 -7.08 4.22
N LEU A 328 -16.72 -6.34 4.43
CA LEU A 328 -16.66 -5.24 5.38
C LEU A 328 -17.53 -4.06 4.92
N SER A 329 -17.53 -3.74 3.63
CA SER A 329 -18.38 -2.70 3.05
C SER A 329 -19.86 -3.03 3.14
N GLN A 330 -20.24 -4.30 3.03
CA GLN A 330 -21.62 -4.74 3.23
C GLN A 330 -22.02 -4.70 4.72
N ALA A 331 -21.12 -5.09 5.63
CA ALA A 331 -21.40 -5.14 7.07
C ALA A 331 -21.36 -3.77 7.76
N LEU A 332 -20.38 -2.93 7.44
CA LEU A 332 -20.16 -1.62 8.06
C LEU A 332 -20.68 -0.45 7.21
N THR A 333 -21.18 -0.70 6.00
CA THR A 333 -21.48 0.30 4.95
C THR A 333 -20.23 0.91 4.30
N LYS A 334 -20.43 1.62 3.18
CA LYS A 334 -19.37 2.34 2.47
C LYS A 334 -18.65 3.34 3.39
N TYR A 335 -19.40 4.23 4.05
CA TYR A 335 -18.82 5.26 4.91
C TYR A 335 -18.15 4.67 6.16
N GLY A 336 -18.75 3.63 6.77
CA GLY A 336 -18.17 2.97 7.94
C GLY A 336 -16.85 2.27 7.62
N THR A 337 -16.70 1.71 6.42
CA THR A 337 -15.44 1.08 5.97
C THR A 337 -14.31 2.10 5.83
N PHE A 338 -14.57 3.25 5.21
CA PHE A 338 -13.56 4.32 5.10
C PHE A 338 -13.19 4.92 6.47
N TRP A 339 -14.15 5.04 7.40
CA TRP A 339 -13.86 5.46 8.77
C TRP A 339 -13.05 4.42 9.55
N LEU A 340 -13.28 3.12 9.33
CA LEU A 340 -12.44 2.08 9.92
C LEU A 340 -10.99 2.24 9.44
N TYR A 341 -10.76 2.39 8.14
CA TYR A 341 -9.42 2.62 7.59
C TYR A 341 -8.81 3.94 8.09
N GLY A 342 -9.60 5.00 8.23
CA GLY A 342 -9.18 6.25 8.84
C GLY A 342 -8.74 6.06 10.30
N GLY A 343 -9.48 5.29 11.09
CA GLY A 343 -9.14 4.95 12.48
C GLY A 343 -7.86 4.13 12.60
N VAL A 344 -7.69 3.10 11.76
CA VAL A 344 -6.45 2.31 11.72
C VAL A 344 -5.27 3.18 11.28
N THR A 345 -5.48 4.10 10.35
CA THR A 345 -4.44 5.07 9.92
C THR A 345 -4.10 6.06 11.03
N ALA A 346 -5.05 6.44 11.89
CA ALA A 346 -4.76 7.27 13.07
C ALA A 346 -3.88 6.52 14.09
N ILE A 347 -4.12 5.22 14.29
CA ILE A 347 -3.24 4.36 15.09
C ILE A 347 -1.86 4.26 14.44
N ALA A 348 -1.79 4.11 13.12
CA ALA A 348 -0.55 4.13 12.36
C ALA A 348 0.23 5.44 12.56
N LEU A 349 -0.46 6.59 12.58
CA LEU A 349 0.16 7.89 12.82
C LEU A 349 0.82 7.94 14.20
N ILE A 350 0.11 7.51 15.24
CA ILE A 350 0.65 7.44 16.62
C ILE A 350 1.88 6.53 16.64
N PHE A 351 1.79 5.36 16.01
CA PHE A 351 2.91 4.43 15.90
C PHE A 351 4.12 5.05 15.18
N VAL A 352 3.93 5.70 14.03
CA VAL A 352 5.02 6.36 13.29
C VAL A 352 5.66 7.47 14.13
N VAL A 353 4.86 8.27 14.83
CA VAL A 353 5.38 9.35 15.67
C VAL A 353 6.22 8.81 16.83
N ILE A 354 5.85 7.68 17.43
CA ILE A 354 6.53 7.13 18.62
C ILE A 354 7.68 6.19 18.26
N ALA A 355 7.48 5.29 17.30
CA ALA A 355 8.34 4.13 17.08
C ALA A 355 9.28 4.25 15.87
N VAL A 356 9.00 5.12 14.89
CA VAL A 356 9.84 5.27 13.69
C VAL A 356 10.88 6.36 13.92
N PRO A 357 12.19 6.03 13.96
CA PRO A 357 13.24 7.02 14.09
C PRO A 357 13.50 7.76 12.77
N GLU A 358 14.17 8.91 12.84
CA GLU A 358 14.72 9.56 11.65
C GLU A 358 16.03 8.88 11.25
N THR A 359 16.17 8.54 9.98
CA THR A 359 17.34 7.84 9.41
C THR A 359 18.14 8.72 8.46
N LYS A 360 17.65 9.91 8.13
CA LYS A 360 18.34 10.85 7.22
C LYS A 360 19.74 11.17 7.74
N ASN A 361 20.73 11.03 6.85
CA ASN A 361 22.15 11.28 7.09
C ASN A 361 22.78 10.41 8.19
N CYS A 362 22.15 9.29 8.57
CA CYS A 362 22.72 8.32 9.47
C CYS A 362 23.39 7.18 8.68
N SER A 363 24.59 6.79 9.09
CA SER A 363 25.18 5.51 8.69
C SER A 363 24.35 4.33 9.21
N ILE A 364 24.53 3.16 8.59
CA ILE A 364 23.80 1.94 8.98
C ILE A 364 24.08 1.59 10.46
N GLU A 365 25.31 1.75 10.89
CA GLU A 365 25.73 1.51 12.28
C GLU A 365 25.10 2.51 13.26
N GLU A 366 24.90 3.76 12.84
CA GLU A 366 24.20 4.76 13.66
C GLU A 366 22.70 4.46 13.78
N VAL A 367 22.07 3.98 12.70
CA VAL A 367 20.65 3.56 12.73
C VAL A 367 20.49 2.36 13.67
N GLU A 368 21.42 1.40 13.66
CA GLU A 368 21.40 0.26 14.59
C GLU A 368 21.37 0.73 16.06
N ARG A 369 22.18 1.74 16.39
CA ARG A 369 22.21 2.34 17.74
C ARG A 369 20.88 2.95 18.15
N LEU A 370 20.05 3.43 17.22
CA LEU A 370 18.73 3.99 17.54
C LEU A 370 17.79 2.96 18.16
N PHE A 371 17.96 1.67 17.82
CA PHE A 371 17.16 0.57 18.36
C PHE A 371 17.77 -0.12 19.60
N MET A 372 19.03 0.19 19.93
CA MET A 372 19.73 -0.34 21.10
C MET A 372 19.32 0.33 22.42
N SER A 373 19.33 -0.42 23.52
CA SER A 373 19.21 0.14 24.87
C SER A 373 20.46 0.91 25.30
N GLU A 374 20.36 1.73 26.34
CA GLU A 374 21.51 2.47 26.89
C GLU A 374 22.63 1.52 27.36
N GLU A 375 22.27 0.39 28.00
CA GLU A 375 23.24 -0.64 28.39
C GLU A 375 23.94 -1.29 27.20
N GLU A 376 23.21 -1.56 26.12
CA GLU A 376 23.78 -2.12 24.88
C GLU A 376 24.76 -1.13 24.23
N ARG A 377 24.39 0.15 24.15
CA ARG A 377 25.26 1.22 23.65
C ARG A 377 26.53 1.34 24.49
N LEU A 378 26.43 1.25 25.81
CA LEU A 378 27.58 1.29 26.72
C LEU A 378 28.50 0.07 26.53
N LYS A 379 27.94 -1.14 26.36
CA LYS A 379 28.72 -2.34 26.07
C LYS A 379 29.47 -2.23 24.73
N GLN A 380 28.80 -1.74 23.69
CA GLN A 380 29.40 -1.55 22.37
C GLN A 380 30.49 -0.46 22.38
N ASN A 381 30.29 0.63 23.12
CA ASN A 381 31.32 1.66 23.26
C ASN A 381 32.56 1.15 24.02
N ARG A 382 32.37 0.27 25.02
CA ARG A 382 33.50 -0.40 25.71
C ARG A 382 34.27 -1.33 24.78
N SER A 383 33.60 -2.11 23.93
CA SER A 383 34.28 -3.00 22.98
C SER A 383 35.05 -2.21 21.91
N ILE A 384 34.46 -1.15 21.35
CA ILE A 384 35.13 -0.26 20.39
C ILE A 384 36.33 0.44 21.05
N GLY A 385 36.16 0.93 22.29
CA GLY A 385 37.25 1.55 23.06
C GLY A 385 38.40 0.59 23.33
N TYR A 386 38.10 -0.69 23.58
CA TYR A 386 39.10 -1.74 23.74
C TYR A 386 39.83 -2.05 22.42
N GLN A 387 39.11 -2.15 21.30
CA GLN A 387 39.72 -2.35 19.97
C GLN A 387 40.64 -1.19 19.55
N LYS A 388 40.21 0.07 19.77
CA LYS A 388 41.08 1.23 19.51
C LYS A 388 42.32 1.23 20.38
N ARG A 389 42.21 0.80 21.65
CA ARG A 389 43.36 0.63 22.55
C ARG A 389 44.28 -0.50 22.13
N SER A 390 43.76 -1.63 21.63
CA SER A 390 44.62 -2.72 21.15
C SER A 390 45.35 -2.31 19.86
N GLN A 391 44.66 -1.69 18.90
CA GLN A 391 45.27 -1.22 17.65
C GLN A 391 46.33 -0.11 17.86
N SER A 392 46.23 0.68 18.94
CA SER A 392 47.25 1.69 19.26
C SER A 392 48.47 1.11 19.97
N VAL A 393 48.37 -0.10 20.54
CA VAL A 393 49.52 -0.83 21.12
C VAL A 393 50.30 -1.55 20.02
N ASP A 394 49.65 -1.98 18.94
CA ASP A 394 50.28 -2.73 17.84
C ASP A 394 51.05 -1.85 16.82
N VAL A 395 51.00 -0.52 16.93
CA VAL A 395 51.68 0.44 16.00
C VAL A 395 52.99 1.00 16.59
N VAL A 396 53.45 0.47 17.72
CA VAL A 396 54.75 0.81 18.32
C VAL A 396 55.76 -0.31 18.05
N PHE A 397 56.27 -0.41 16.83
CA PHE A 397 57.51 -1.14 16.51
C PHE A 397 58.27 -0.48 15.37
#